data_AF-A0A2W5YZ72-F1
#
_entry.id   AF-A0A2W5YZ72-F1
#
_cell.length_a   1.000
_cell.length_b   1.000
_cell.length_c   1.000
_cell.angle_alpha   90.00
_cell.angle_beta   90.00
_cell.angle_gamma   90.00
#
_symmetry.space_group_name_H-M   'P 1'
#
loop_
_entity.id
_entity.type
_entity.pdbx_description
1 polymer ?
#
loop_
_entity_poly.entity_id
_entity_poly.type
_entity_poly.pdbx_seq_one_letter_code
_entity_poly.pdbx_strand_id
1 'polypeptide(L)'
;MTIDLQDALSIRADAAAHVSSVVFKGEGAETLQTENVPPFVIGGDTNGDYYRWQPAVGSHVLFVTPYSEQDGGGQAGPSIIVSYTVIDSRK
;
A
#
# COMPACT_ATOMS: atom_id res chain seq x y z
N MET A 1 13.85 -3.07 3.74
CA MET A 1 13.39 -4.44 3.37
C MET A 1 13.79 -4.71 1.93
N THR A 2 14.23 -5.92 1.58
CA THR A 2 14.50 -6.31 0.18
C THR A 2 13.39 -7.23 -0.30
N ILE A 3 12.79 -6.94 -1.45
CA ILE A 3 11.71 -7.73 -2.04
C ILE A 3 12.19 -8.28 -3.39
N ASP A 4 12.07 -9.59 -3.53
CA ASP A 4 12.33 -10.33 -4.77
C ASP A 4 11.00 -10.69 -5.45
N LEU A 5 10.78 -10.20 -6.67
CA LEU A 5 9.48 -10.29 -7.37
C LEU A 5 9.28 -11.63 -8.12
N GLN A 6 9.81 -12.74 -7.60
CA GLN A 6 9.60 -14.06 -8.22
C GLN A 6 8.12 -14.47 -8.18
N ASP A 7 7.37 -14.01 -7.16
CA ASP A 7 5.92 -14.17 -7.02
C ASP A 7 5.19 -12.81 -7.01
N ALA A 8 3.87 -12.85 -7.20
CA ALA A 8 3.03 -11.65 -7.12
C ALA A 8 3.17 -10.98 -5.74
N LEU A 9 3.66 -9.75 -5.70
CA LEU A 9 3.71 -8.95 -4.48
C LEU A 9 2.39 -8.22 -4.26
N SER A 10 1.97 -8.09 -3.00
CA SER A 10 0.99 -7.09 -2.59
C SER A 10 1.28 -6.65 -1.15
N ILE A 11 0.80 -5.47 -0.76
CA ILE A 11 0.93 -4.94 0.60
C ILE A 11 -0.46 -4.69 1.15
N ARG A 12 -0.73 -5.24 2.34
CA ARG A 12 -1.94 -4.98 3.13
C ARG A 12 -1.61 -4.06 4.29
N ALA A 13 -2.49 -3.10 4.55
CA ALA A 13 -2.50 -2.31 5.76
C ALA A 13 -3.53 -2.87 6.75
N ASP A 14 -3.06 -3.28 7.92
CA ASP A 14 -3.93 -3.61 9.05
C ASP A 14 -4.21 -2.34 9.86
N ALA A 15 -5.49 -1.98 9.96
CA ALA A 15 -5.94 -0.74 10.57
C ALA A 15 -6.93 -1.01 11.70
N ALA A 16 -7.05 -0.05 12.62
CA ALA A 16 -8.03 -0.10 13.70
C ALA A 16 -9.46 0.07 13.17
N ALA A 17 -10.45 -0.38 13.94
CA ALA A 17 -11.86 -0.45 13.51
C ALA A 17 -12.52 0.91 13.13
N HIS A 18 -11.92 2.04 13.51
CA HIS A 18 -12.43 3.39 13.22
C HIS A 18 -11.82 4.00 11.93
N VAL A 19 -10.95 3.26 11.25
CA VAL A 19 -10.38 3.69 9.96
C VAL A 19 -11.38 3.38 8.85
N SER A 20 -11.76 4.41 8.09
CA SER A 20 -12.73 4.30 7.00
C SER A 20 -12.06 4.29 5.63
N SER A 21 -10.82 4.77 5.52
CA SER A 21 -10.00 4.55 4.33
C SER A 21 -8.51 4.53 4.63
N VAL A 22 -7.74 3.91 3.75
CA VAL A 22 -6.27 3.94 3.76
C VAL A 22 -5.79 4.44 2.41
N VAL A 23 -4.93 5.46 2.41
CA VAL A 23 -4.30 5.99 1.20
C VAL A 23 -2.85 5.54 1.15
N PHE A 24 -2.50 4.86 0.07
CA PHE A 24 -1.15 4.44 -0.27
C PHE A 24 -0.54 5.48 -1.21
N LYS A 25 0.61 6.06 -0.83
CA LYS A 25 1.34 7.04 -1.64
C LYS A 25 2.75 6.59 -1.92
N GLY A 26 3.19 6.81 -3.16
CA GLY A 26 4.55 6.56 -3.58
C GLY A 26 5.48 7.71 -3.25
N GLU A 27 6.67 7.66 -3.83
CA GLU A 27 7.64 8.75 -3.78
C GLU A 27 7.05 10.01 -4.41
N GLY A 28 7.44 11.19 -3.91
CA GLY A 28 6.84 12.45 -4.39
C GLY A 28 5.38 12.68 -3.98
N ALA A 29 4.83 11.85 -3.08
CA ALA A 29 3.47 11.94 -2.55
C ALA A 29 2.34 11.71 -3.58
N GLU A 30 2.65 11.02 -4.67
CA GLU A 30 1.66 10.55 -5.64
C GLU A 30 0.74 9.49 -4.99
N THR A 31 -0.57 9.59 -5.21
CA THR A 31 -1.51 8.57 -4.73
C THR A 31 -1.45 7.36 -5.65
N LEU A 32 -1.04 6.23 -5.09
CA LEU A 32 -1.03 4.94 -5.77
C LEU A 32 -2.39 4.27 -5.68
N GLN A 33 -3.02 4.31 -4.50
CA GLN A 33 -4.31 3.68 -4.25
C GLN A 33 -5.01 4.32 -3.04
N THR A 34 -6.34 4.39 -3.08
CA THR A 34 -7.19 4.73 -1.94
C THR A 34 -8.16 3.58 -1.71
N GLU A 35 -8.07 2.93 -0.55
CA GLU A 35 -8.90 1.79 -0.19
C GLU A 35 -9.93 2.19 0.86
N ASN A 36 -11.21 1.99 0.57
CA ASN A 36 -12.34 2.38 1.44
C ASN A 36 -12.95 1.22 2.23
N VAL A 37 -12.56 -0.01 1.92
CA VAL A 37 -13.16 -1.21 2.49
C VAL A 37 -12.04 -2.19 2.86
N PRO A 38 -12.03 -2.77 4.07
CA PRO A 38 -11.10 -3.83 4.41
C PRO A 38 -11.34 -5.09 3.56
N PRO A 39 -10.28 -5.83 3.19
CA PRO A 39 -8.88 -5.58 3.52
C PRO A 39 -8.30 -4.39 2.72
N PHE A 40 -7.55 -3.50 3.39
CA PHE A 40 -6.92 -2.36 2.72
C PHE A 40 -5.63 -2.82 2.02
N VAL A 41 -5.64 -2.95 0.70
CA VAL A 41 -4.54 -3.51 -0.07
C VAL A 41 -4.07 -2.54 -1.15
N ILE A 42 -2.76 -2.37 -1.32
CA ILE A 42 -2.18 -1.39 -2.26
C ILE A 42 -2.60 -1.59 -3.72
N GLY A 43 -2.95 -2.82 -4.10
CA GLY A 43 -3.51 -3.13 -5.42
C GLY A 43 -5.03 -3.30 -5.42
N GLY A 44 -5.68 -3.29 -4.26
CA GLY A 44 -7.04 -3.78 -4.03
C GLY A 44 -7.13 -5.30 -3.96
N ASP A 45 -8.36 -5.80 -3.79
CA ASP A 45 -8.67 -7.23 -3.79
C ASP A 45 -10.01 -7.55 -4.46
N THR A 46 -10.29 -8.83 -4.65
CA THR A 46 -11.64 -9.33 -4.90
C THR A 46 -11.85 -10.62 -4.13
N ASN A 47 -12.88 -10.63 -3.28
CA ASN A 47 -13.18 -11.77 -2.39
C ASN A 47 -11.99 -12.18 -1.49
N GLY A 48 -11.12 -11.24 -1.13
CA GLY A 48 -9.91 -11.50 -0.35
C GLY A 48 -8.70 -11.93 -1.18
N ASP A 49 -8.82 -12.09 -2.50
CA ASP A 49 -7.70 -12.36 -3.39
C ASP A 49 -7.03 -11.04 -3.79
N TYR A 50 -5.80 -10.83 -3.31
CA TYR A 50 -5.09 -9.57 -3.48
C TYR A 50 -4.59 -9.41 -4.90
N TYR A 51 -4.82 -8.24 -5.47
CA TYR A 51 -4.26 -7.91 -6.76
C TYR A 51 -2.74 -7.72 -6.66
N ARG A 52 -2.06 -8.16 -7.73
CA ARG A 52 -0.61 -8.03 -7.86
C ARG A 52 -0.23 -6.56 -7.99
N TRP A 53 0.72 -6.13 -7.18
CA TRP A 53 1.42 -4.85 -7.28
C TRP A 53 2.87 -5.08 -7.74
N GLN A 54 3.28 -4.38 -8.80
CA GLN A 54 4.59 -4.52 -9.42
C GLN A 54 5.33 -3.16 -9.40
N PRO A 55 5.96 -2.81 -8.28
CA PRO A 55 6.85 -1.64 -8.24
C PRO A 55 8.07 -1.86 -9.15
N ALA A 56 8.63 -0.77 -9.68
CA ALA A 56 9.82 -0.82 -10.52
C ALA A 56 11.04 -1.34 -9.72
N VAL A 57 12.03 -1.93 -10.38
CA VAL A 57 13.33 -2.29 -9.74
C VAL A 57 14.01 -1.02 -9.25
N GLY A 58 14.53 -1.04 -8.01
CA GLY A 58 15.14 0.12 -7.37
C GLY A 58 14.72 0.29 -5.91
N SER A 59 15.20 1.37 -5.29
CA SER A 59 14.80 1.77 -3.94
C SER A 59 13.55 2.64 -4.02
N HIS A 60 12.63 2.41 -3.09
CA HIS A 60 11.33 3.07 -3.03
C HIS A 60 10.94 3.42 -1.60
N VAL A 61 10.06 4.42 -1.47
CA VAL A 61 9.35 4.74 -0.24
C VAL A 61 7.85 4.67 -0.48
N LEU A 62 7.15 3.95 0.39
CA LEU A 62 5.70 3.89 0.45
C LEU A 62 5.21 4.55 1.73
N PHE A 63 4.25 5.47 1.60
CA PHE A 63 3.53 6.08 2.71
C PHE A 63 2.14 5.49 2.79
N VAL A 64 1.75 5.01 3.97
CA VAL A 64 0.45 4.38 4.22
C VAL A 64 -0.25 5.18 5.31
N THR A 65 -1.30 5.92 4.93
CA THR A 65 -1.96 6.85 5.84
C THR A 65 -3.42 6.45 6.02
N PRO A 66 -3.86 6.12 7.25
CA PRO A 66 -5.26 5.87 7.54
C PRO A 66 -6.04 7.18 7.69
N TYR A 67 -7.33 7.15 7.36
CA TYR A 67 -8.24 8.28 7.40
C TYR A 67 -9.56 7.89 8.07
N SER A 68 -10.17 8.84 8.78
CA SER A 68 -11.42 8.60 9.52
C SER A 68 -12.66 8.56 8.63
N GLU A 69 -12.59 9.07 7.41
CA GLU A 69 -13.67 9.03 6.41
C GLU A 69 -13.19 8.33 5.13
N GLN A 70 -14.12 8.04 4.22
CA GLN A 70 -13.80 7.45 2.92
C GLN A 70 -13.05 8.45 2.03
N ASP A 71 -12.44 7.92 0.97
CA ASP A 71 -11.76 8.66 -0.09
C ASP A 71 -10.59 9.53 0.40
N GLY A 72 -9.95 9.14 1.50
CA GLY A 72 -8.90 9.94 2.15
C GLY A 72 -9.42 11.21 2.83
N GLY A 73 -10.70 11.25 3.18
CA GLY A 73 -11.36 12.35 3.88
C GLY A 73 -11.19 12.33 5.40
N GLY A 74 -11.71 13.36 6.07
CA GLY A 74 -11.69 13.47 7.52
C GLY A 74 -10.28 13.65 8.12
N GLN A 75 -10.08 13.12 9.34
CA GLN A 75 -8.83 13.21 10.05
C GLN A 75 -7.83 12.16 9.55
N ALA A 76 -6.66 12.62 9.10
CA ALA A 76 -5.52 11.75 8.83
C ALA A 76 -4.91 11.23 10.14
N GLY A 77 -4.72 9.91 10.22
CA GLY A 77 -3.95 9.28 11.29
C GLY A 77 -2.43 9.30 11.02
N PRO A 78 -1.63 8.70 11.92
CA PRO A 78 -0.20 8.60 11.73
C PRO A 78 0.15 7.76 10.50
N SER A 79 0.98 8.32 9.62
CA SER A 79 1.44 7.62 8.41
C SER A 79 2.54 6.62 8.77
N ILE A 80 2.44 5.40 8.24
CA ILE A 80 3.52 4.42 8.26
C ILE A 80 4.36 4.61 7.00
N ILE A 81 5.68 4.69 7.17
CA ILE A 81 6.64 4.86 6.08
C ILE A 81 7.40 3.55 5.91
N VAL A 82 7.32 2.95 4.72
CA VAL A 82 7.99 1.71 4.37
C VAL A 82 9.04 2.00 3.30
N SER A 83 10.31 1.86 3.67
CA SER A 83 11.42 1.89 2.72
C SER A 83 11.79 0.48 2.29
N TYR A 84 11.73 0.23 0.98
CA TYR A 84 12.01 -1.08 0.40
C TYR A 84 12.84 -0.97 -0.87
N THR A 85 13.58 -2.02 -1.18
CA THR A 85 14.32 -2.16 -2.44
C THR A 85 13.78 -3.35 -3.19
N VAL A 86 13.34 -3.11 -4.41
CA VAL A 86 12.92 -4.11 -5.38
C VAL A 86 14.14 -4.52 -6.17
N ILE A 87 14.44 -5.82 -6.18
CA ILE A 87 15.53 -6.38 -6.99
C ILE A 87 14.95 -7.33 -8.03
N ASP A 88 15.61 -7.40 -9.19
CA ASP A 88 15.44 -8.52 -10.11
C ASP A 88 16.53 -9.55 -9.81
N SER A 89 16.13 -10.69 -9.28
CA SER A 89 17.03 -11.79 -8.94
C SER A 89 17.13 -12.84 -10.05
N ARG A 90 16.39 -12.67 -11.16
CA ARG A 90 16.40 -13.63 -12.26
C ARG A 90 17.80 -13.66 -12.87
N LYS A 91 18.39 -14.86 -12.87
CA LYS A 91 19.63 -15.19 -13.57
C LYS A 91 19.38 -15.37 -15.06
#